data_AF-A0A969RQF9-F1
#
_entry.id   AF-A0A969RQF9-F1
#
_cell.length_a   1.000
_cell.length_b   1.000
_cell.length_c   1.000
_cell.angle_alpha   90.00
_cell.angle_beta   90.00
_cell.angle_gamma   90.00
#
_symmetry.space_group_name_H-M   'P 1'
#
loop_
_entity.id
_entity.type
_entity.pdbx_description
1 polymer ?
#
loop_
_entity_poly.entity_id
_entity_poly.type
_entity_poly.pdbx_seq_one_letter_code
_entity_poly.pdbx_strand_id
1 'polypeptide(L)'
;MQDKMSVGKQSDSLLKVLFRLLTKKQSKPPQISNYEIYVQADFNQLNHYPIEQKVSLDLYQPVSDWVGRLILPAATVTQKKDSVLFEVHHAPQSHQDLVGQIVNLQWSLDPEVQEYVQRVTRDVHFTEATLASQRKGFIHPSRLNHRLRVGPLTSLAGARPRDDMMVALENPVVIYATDYPTLEIAKDPVQMTGRFYGLVKIVRRDSSRRPEVGVEDDTKLSIEQMWGRSDRFEVRHFNPTTKQFDGLLETVRIPQAILDRNTNVRSTNRLIEASPLNNEGWYIYGAKDASNVFVVQAIEPRSVMNLKPQQIILGTAPGLDYIQYQNWKNTPARKGTAQTVLVDPTAADPDEAIAHWQEGDRALVLQLYGGIGGNKPDIQGRLGIISGHFAYGIARVVRDPLSQELRFDIEYQQVYGQGPDGIIAGATKWSNYTGDLQRGWLGSRPISDVVVKLDALTQDYDFDGIKLSPWSEFLQKLAKMMARYRTGDGTGGAMIGPATSCVQDSNQALYTTIKQIEQHVQQHSQIQSWLQTHRNHPQTRRFEQLVALGRSLCQRLEPLGIVRSAGSTMPTF
;
A
#
# COMPACT_ATOMS: atom_id res chain seq x y z
N MET A 1 28.77 -60.18 24.35
CA MET A 1 27.48 -60.57 23.71
C MET A 1 26.53 -59.38 23.80
N GLN A 2 26.74 -58.34 22.98
CA GLN A 2 25.83 -57.19 22.84
C GLN A 2 26.29 -56.40 21.61
N ASP A 3 25.98 -56.96 20.43
CA ASP A 3 26.35 -56.33 19.15
C ASP A 3 25.29 -56.61 18.06
N LYS A 4 24.00 -56.63 18.45
CA LYS A 4 22.89 -56.98 17.53
C LYS A 4 21.64 -56.07 17.60
N MET A 5 21.73 -54.84 18.11
CA MET A 5 20.56 -53.92 18.14
C MET A 5 20.79 -52.52 17.51
N SER A 6 21.83 -52.32 16.70
CA SER A 6 22.06 -51.04 15.99
C SER A 6 21.54 -51.01 14.54
N VAL A 7 21.54 -52.15 13.85
CA VAL A 7 21.19 -52.22 12.41
C VAL A 7 19.69 -52.00 12.15
N GLY A 8 18.82 -52.44 13.06
CA GLY A 8 17.36 -52.35 12.91
C GLY A 8 16.78 -50.93 12.97
N LYS A 9 17.42 -49.98 13.65
CA LYS A 9 16.94 -48.57 13.71
C LYS A 9 17.42 -47.72 12.53
N GLN A 10 18.58 -48.06 11.96
CA GLN A 10 19.10 -47.40 10.76
C GLN A 10 18.39 -47.90 9.49
N SER A 11 18.10 -49.21 9.38
CA SER A 11 17.32 -49.74 8.25
C SER A 11 15.90 -49.19 8.21
N ASP A 12 15.27 -49.02 9.37
CA ASP A 12 13.90 -48.50 9.50
C ASP A 12 13.80 -47.00 9.17
N SER A 13 14.87 -46.23 9.41
CA SER A 13 14.96 -44.82 8.98
C SER A 13 15.18 -44.71 7.47
N LEU A 14 16.01 -45.59 6.88
CA LEU A 14 16.25 -45.63 5.44
C LEU A 14 15.00 -46.09 4.67
N LEU A 15 14.27 -47.08 5.21
CA LEU A 15 12.97 -47.50 4.69
C LEU A 15 11.92 -46.40 4.79
N LYS A 16 11.87 -45.61 5.87
CA LYS A 16 10.97 -44.44 5.97
C LYS A 16 11.31 -43.34 4.97
N VAL A 17 12.58 -43.13 4.66
CA VAL A 17 13.03 -42.18 3.63
C VAL A 17 12.70 -42.71 2.22
N LEU A 18 13.00 -43.98 1.93
CA LEU A 18 12.64 -44.63 0.66
C LEU A 18 11.13 -44.70 0.46
N PHE A 19 10.34 -45.00 1.50
CA PHE A 19 8.88 -45.02 1.44
C PHE A 19 8.30 -43.63 1.24
N ARG A 20 8.91 -42.57 1.81
CA ARG A 20 8.55 -41.16 1.52
C ARG A 20 8.95 -40.70 0.12
N LEU A 21 9.99 -41.30 -0.47
CA LEU A 21 10.41 -41.04 -1.85
C LEU A 21 9.57 -41.81 -2.88
N LEU A 22 9.09 -43.01 -2.52
CA LEU A 22 8.28 -43.91 -3.36
C LEU A 22 6.77 -43.65 -3.24
N THR A 23 6.31 -43.03 -2.15
CA THR A 23 4.93 -42.53 -2.08
C THR A 23 4.82 -41.28 -2.96
N LYS A 24 4.26 -41.44 -4.16
CA LYS A 24 3.72 -40.32 -4.94
C LYS A 24 2.87 -39.49 -3.97
N LYS A 25 3.35 -38.30 -3.60
CA LYS A 25 2.56 -37.31 -2.87
C LYS A 25 1.30 -37.12 -3.71
N GLN A 26 0.18 -37.70 -3.28
CA GLN A 26 -1.12 -37.35 -3.84
C GLN A 26 -1.21 -35.84 -3.75
N SER A 27 -1.31 -35.18 -4.90
CA SER A 27 -1.43 -33.73 -4.97
C SER A 27 -2.67 -33.37 -4.18
N LYS A 28 -2.50 -32.69 -3.04
CA LYS A 28 -3.61 -32.09 -2.33
C LYS A 28 -4.38 -31.21 -3.33
N PRO A 29 -5.73 -31.20 -3.28
CA PRO A 29 -6.50 -30.33 -4.15
C PRO A 29 -6.04 -28.87 -3.98
N PRO A 30 -6.08 -28.05 -5.05
CA PRO A 30 -5.72 -26.64 -4.97
C PRO A 30 -6.50 -25.95 -3.86
N GLN A 31 -5.82 -25.18 -3.02
CA GLN A 31 -6.48 -24.40 -1.98
C GLN A 31 -7.05 -23.12 -2.59
N ILE A 32 -8.31 -22.79 -2.28
CA ILE A 32 -8.91 -21.52 -2.67
C ILE A 32 -8.14 -20.33 -2.07
N SER A 33 -7.97 -19.27 -2.85
CA SER A 33 -7.34 -18.04 -2.39
C SER A 33 -8.33 -17.17 -1.60
N ASN A 34 -7.81 -16.28 -0.76
CA ASN A 34 -8.65 -15.28 -0.09
C ASN A 34 -9.30 -14.35 -1.13
N TYR A 35 -8.53 -13.94 -2.14
CA TYR A 35 -9.04 -13.15 -3.27
C TYR A 35 -10.29 -13.78 -3.91
N GLU A 36 -10.26 -15.09 -4.19
CA GLU A 36 -11.37 -15.80 -4.83
C GLU A 36 -12.61 -15.94 -3.94
N ILE A 37 -12.43 -15.96 -2.61
CA ILE A 37 -13.53 -15.86 -1.65
C ILE A 37 -14.11 -14.43 -1.67
N TYR A 38 -13.24 -13.42 -1.57
CA TYR A 38 -13.65 -12.02 -1.46
C TYR A 38 -14.48 -11.54 -2.65
N VAL A 39 -14.09 -11.89 -3.87
CA VAL A 39 -14.78 -11.46 -5.11
C VAL A 39 -16.17 -12.09 -5.30
N GLN A 40 -16.60 -13.00 -4.43
CA GLN A 40 -17.95 -13.57 -4.46
C GLN A 40 -19.01 -12.58 -3.96
N ALA A 41 -18.64 -11.66 -3.07
CA ALA A 41 -19.53 -10.60 -2.62
C ALA A 41 -19.69 -9.53 -3.71
N ASP A 42 -20.92 -9.07 -3.91
CA ASP A 42 -21.31 -8.07 -4.90
C ASP A 42 -20.51 -6.78 -4.74
N PHE A 43 -20.40 -6.25 -3.52
CA PHE A 43 -19.71 -5.00 -3.21
C PHE A 43 -18.18 -5.05 -3.46
N ASN A 44 -17.60 -6.23 -3.67
CA ASN A 44 -16.20 -6.42 -4.05
C ASN A 44 -16.00 -6.54 -5.58
N GLN A 45 -17.08 -6.52 -6.37
CA GLN A 45 -17.04 -6.59 -7.83
C GLN A 45 -17.21 -5.19 -8.43
N LEU A 46 -16.37 -4.81 -9.39
CA LEU A 46 -16.40 -3.45 -9.95
C LEU A 46 -17.70 -3.13 -10.72
N ASN A 47 -18.31 -4.13 -11.35
CA ASN A 47 -19.60 -3.99 -12.06
C ASN A 47 -20.79 -3.74 -11.13
N HIS A 48 -20.62 -3.86 -9.80
CA HIS A 48 -21.64 -3.47 -8.82
C HIS A 48 -21.89 -1.95 -8.83
N TYR A 49 -20.91 -1.18 -9.30
CA TYR A 49 -20.92 0.27 -9.28
C TYR A 49 -21.05 0.82 -10.71
N PRO A 50 -22.16 1.49 -11.09
CA PRO A 50 -22.31 2.10 -12.41
C PRO A 50 -21.19 3.09 -12.71
N ILE A 51 -20.63 3.12 -13.93
CA ILE A 51 -19.53 4.07 -14.23
C ILE A 51 -20.04 5.51 -14.18
N GLU A 52 -21.14 5.78 -14.90
CA GLU A 52 -21.82 7.06 -14.85
C GLU A 52 -22.57 7.20 -13.51
N GLN A 53 -22.12 8.13 -12.68
CA GLN A 53 -22.79 8.47 -11.44
C GLN A 53 -22.59 9.95 -11.10
N LYS A 54 -23.64 10.54 -10.52
CA LYS A 54 -23.62 11.91 -10.01
C LYS A 54 -23.55 11.89 -8.48
N VAL A 55 -22.51 12.51 -7.94
CA VAL A 55 -22.34 12.77 -6.51
C VAL A 55 -22.31 14.28 -6.28
N SER A 56 -22.77 14.73 -5.12
CA SER A 56 -22.62 16.14 -4.73
C SER A 56 -21.17 16.38 -4.35
N LEU A 57 -20.49 17.32 -5.01
CA LEU A 57 -19.10 17.65 -4.69
C LEU A 57 -18.96 18.27 -3.29
N ASP A 58 -20.02 18.86 -2.75
CA ASP A 58 -20.03 19.37 -1.38
C ASP A 58 -19.97 18.26 -0.32
N LEU A 59 -20.31 17.02 -0.70
CA LEU A 59 -20.37 15.86 0.19
C LEU A 59 -19.28 14.83 -0.12
N TYR A 60 -18.95 14.69 -1.40
CA TYR A 60 -18.05 13.67 -1.91
C TYR A 60 -17.07 14.25 -2.91
N GLN A 61 -15.79 13.93 -2.73
CA GLN A 61 -14.72 14.38 -3.62
C GLN A 61 -14.14 13.18 -4.37
N PRO A 62 -13.72 13.34 -5.63
CA PRO A 62 -13.00 12.27 -6.32
C PRO A 62 -11.69 11.96 -5.59
N VAL A 63 -11.31 10.69 -5.52
CA VAL A 63 -10.05 10.30 -4.85
C VAL A 63 -8.82 10.84 -5.60
N SER A 64 -8.94 11.04 -6.91
CA SER A 64 -7.93 11.67 -7.76
C SER A 64 -8.60 12.22 -9.03
N ASP A 65 -7.94 13.14 -9.71
CA ASP A 65 -8.39 13.73 -10.98
C ASP A 65 -8.63 12.68 -12.08
N TRP A 66 -7.79 11.64 -12.13
CA TRP A 66 -7.92 10.53 -13.06
C TRP A 66 -8.04 9.23 -12.30
N VAL A 67 -9.20 8.59 -12.38
CA VAL A 67 -9.47 7.30 -11.76
C VAL A 67 -9.98 6.35 -12.81
N GLY A 68 -9.50 5.11 -12.79
CA GLY A 68 -10.00 4.10 -13.70
C GLY A 68 -9.45 2.71 -13.44
N ARG A 69 -9.90 1.80 -14.29
CA ARG A 69 -9.60 0.38 -14.20
C ARG A 69 -8.57 -0.01 -15.25
N LEU A 70 -7.50 -0.67 -14.81
CA LEU A 70 -6.56 -1.29 -15.72
C LEU A 70 -7.15 -2.58 -16.31
N ILE A 71 -7.05 -2.71 -17.63
CA ILE A 71 -7.47 -3.88 -18.38
C ILE A 71 -6.25 -4.43 -19.12
N LEU A 72 -5.89 -5.68 -18.82
CA LEU A 72 -4.80 -6.36 -19.51
C LEU A 72 -5.24 -6.77 -20.93
N PRO A 73 -4.53 -6.32 -21.97
CA PRO A 73 -4.88 -6.69 -23.35
C PRO A 73 -4.77 -8.19 -23.61
N ALA A 74 -5.51 -8.68 -24.61
CA ALA A 74 -5.47 -10.07 -25.02
C ALA A 74 -4.05 -10.48 -25.45
N ALA A 75 -3.63 -11.70 -25.13
CA ALA A 75 -2.27 -12.19 -25.39
C ALA A 75 -1.92 -12.28 -26.89
N THR A 76 -2.93 -12.29 -27.77
CA THR A 76 -2.75 -12.27 -29.23
C THR A 76 -2.30 -10.92 -29.78
N VAL A 77 -2.44 -9.85 -29.01
CA VAL A 77 -1.99 -8.51 -29.41
C VAL A 77 -0.49 -8.42 -29.19
N THR A 78 0.30 -8.49 -30.26
CA THR A 78 1.75 -8.26 -30.18
C THR A 78 2.01 -6.78 -29.92
N GLN A 79 2.34 -6.44 -28.69
CA GLN A 79 2.63 -5.06 -28.31
C GLN A 79 4.10 -4.72 -28.57
N LYS A 80 4.36 -3.67 -29.35
CA LYS A 80 5.72 -3.13 -29.55
C LYS A 80 6.22 -2.35 -28.34
N LYS A 81 5.30 -1.79 -27.54
CA LYS A 81 5.53 -0.96 -26.35
C LYS A 81 4.70 -1.49 -25.17
N ASP A 82 5.20 -1.33 -23.94
CA ASP A 82 4.43 -1.65 -22.73
C ASP A 82 3.23 -0.71 -22.62
N SER A 83 2.03 -1.25 -22.84
CA SER A 83 0.77 -0.51 -22.88
C SER A 83 -0.38 -1.39 -22.41
N VAL A 84 -1.39 -0.78 -21.81
CA VAL A 84 -2.59 -1.46 -21.31
C VAL A 84 -3.82 -0.66 -21.68
N LEU A 85 -4.99 -1.27 -21.55
CA LEU A 85 -6.25 -0.53 -21.69
C LEU A 85 -6.64 0.07 -20.34
N PHE A 86 -7.25 1.25 -20.37
CA PHE A 86 -7.72 1.97 -19.20
C PHE A 86 -9.18 2.37 -19.39
N GLU A 87 -10.07 1.82 -18.57
CA GLU A 87 -11.47 2.26 -18.54
C GLU A 87 -11.57 3.46 -17.60
N VAL A 88 -11.92 4.62 -18.15
CA VAL A 88 -11.96 5.88 -17.42
C VAL A 88 -13.22 5.92 -16.56
N HIS A 89 -13.06 6.01 -15.25
CA HIS A 89 -14.16 6.09 -14.28
C HIS A 89 -14.38 7.51 -13.74
N HIS A 90 -13.32 8.31 -13.73
CA HIS A 90 -13.35 9.74 -13.43
C HIS A 90 -12.22 10.43 -14.20
N ALA A 91 -12.49 11.64 -14.68
CA ALA A 91 -11.54 12.51 -15.35
C ALA A 91 -11.85 13.98 -14.99
N PRO A 92 -10.88 14.91 -15.16
CA PRO A 92 -11.13 16.34 -14.97
C PRO A 92 -12.24 16.87 -15.89
N GLN A 93 -12.79 18.04 -15.54
CA GLN A 93 -13.86 18.69 -16.30
C GLN A 93 -13.54 18.83 -17.81
N SER A 94 -12.27 19.06 -18.17
CA SER A 94 -11.81 19.19 -19.55
C SER A 94 -11.80 17.90 -20.37
N HIS A 95 -11.98 16.75 -19.72
CA HIS A 95 -11.94 15.40 -20.32
C HIS A 95 -13.11 14.51 -19.89
N GLN A 96 -14.22 15.12 -19.48
CA GLN A 96 -15.43 14.39 -19.04
C GLN A 96 -16.02 13.51 -20.15
N ASP A 97 -15.78 13.87 -21.41
CA ASP A 97 -16.16 13.08 -22.57
C ASP A 97 -15.52 11.68 -22.58
N LEU A 98 -14.37 11.51 -21.93
CA LEU A 98 -13.68 10.21 -21.84
C LEU A 98 -14.25 9.29 -20.76
N VAL A 99 -15.05 9.79 -19.80
CA VAL A 99 -15.62 8.96 -18.74
C VAL A 99 -16.53 7.87 -19.35
N GLY A 100 -16.33 6.62 -18.93
CA GLY A 100 -17.02 5.46 -19.50
C GLY A 100 -16.32 4.85 -20.72
N GLN A 101 -15.34 5.55 -21.31
CA GLN A 101 -14.58 5.03 -22.45
C GLN A 101 -13.41 4.14 -22.02
N ILE A 102 -13.03 3.23 -22.90
CA ILE A 102 -11.78 2.47 -22.81
C ILE A 102 -10.76 3.15 -23.72
N VAL A 103 -9.68 3.65 -23.13
CA VAL A 103 -8.59 4.34 -23.81
C VAL A 103 -7.30 3.54 -23.70
N ASN A 104 -6.31 3.84 -24.53
CA ASN A 104 -4.98 3.27 -24.40
C ASN A 104 -4.21 4.00 -23.28
N LEU A 105 -3.46 3.27 -22.46
CA LEU A 105 -2.57 3.81 -21.44
C LEU A 105 -1.15 3.32 -21.70
N GLN A 106 -0.21 4.25 -21.84
CA GLN A 106 1.18 3.94 -22.14
C GLN A 106 2.16 4.85 -21.41
N TRP A 107 3.42 4.44 -21.38
CA TRP A 107 4.51 5.28 -20.88
C TRP A 107 4.86 6.40 -21.85
N SER A 108 5.13 7.58 -21.31
CA SER A 108 5.69 8.71 -22.05
C SER A 108 7.04 8.35 -22.68
N LEU A 109 7.41 9.03 -23.76
CA LEU A 109 8.65 8.79 -24.50
C LEU A 109 9.91 9.42 -23.87
N ASP A 110 9.80 9.98 -22.67
CA ASP A 110 10.93 10.55 -21.93
C ASP A 110 12.05 9.48 -21.77
N PRO A 111 13.32 9.80 -22.10
CA PRO A 111 14.43 8.87 -21.97
C PRO A 111 14.55 8.21 -20.59
N GLU A 112 14.34 8.95 -19.49
CA GLU A 112 14.45 8.39 -18.13
C GLU A 112 13.33 7.38 -17.85
N VAL A 113 12.12 7.67 -18.34
CA VAL A 113 10.96 6.76 -18.23
C VAL A 113 11.20 5.51 -19.08
N GLN A 114 11.70 5.66 -20.29
CA GLN A 114 12.00 4.52 -21.17
C GLN A 114 13.11 3.65 -20.61
N GLU A 115 14.13 4.23 -19.97
CA GLU A 115 15.18 3.47 -19.29
C GLU A 115 14.61 2.61 -18.16
N TYR A 116 13.72 3.19 -17.33
CA TYR A 116 13.00 2.45 -16.29
C TYR A 116 12.23 1.26 -16.88
N VAL A 117 11.38 1.51 -17.88
CA VAL A 117 10.54 0.50 -18.53
C VAL A 117 11.39 -0.64 -19.10
N GLN A 118 12.44 -0.30 -19.85
CA GLN A 118 13.33 -1.30 -20.46
C GLN A 118 14.04 -2.15 -19.40
N ARG A 119 14.51 -1.53 -18.32
CA ARG A 119 15.29 -2.21 -17.27
C ARG A 119 14.50 -3.31 -16.56
N VAL A 120 13.20 -3.12 -16.37
CA VAL A 120 12.33 -4.06 -15.65
C VAL A 120 11.45 -4.93 -16.54
N THR A 121 11.43 -4.66 -17.86
CA THR A 121 10.71 -5.51 -18.82
C THR A 121 11.36 -6.89 -18.90
N ARG A 122 10.56 -7.94 -18.73
CA ARG A 122 11.02 -9.34 -18.77
C ARG A 122 10.00 -10.25 -19.44
N ASP A 123 10.47 -11.37 -19.94
CA ASP A 123 9.58 -12.48 -20.29
C ASP A 123 9.14 -13.19 -19.00
N VAL A 124 7.90 -13.64 -18.95
CA VAL A 124 7.33 -14.28 -17.76
C VAL A 124 7.04 -15.74 -18.04
N HIS A 125 7.71 -16.62 -17.31
CA HIS A 125 7.55 -18.06 -17.36
C HIS A 125 7.49 -18.62 -15.94
N PHE A 126 6.37 -19.24 -15.60
CA PHE A 126 6.17 -19.74 -14.25
C PHE A 126 7.11 -20.91 -13.95
N THR A 127 7.85 -20.79 -12.86
CA THR A 127 8.65 -21.89 -12.32
C THR A 127 7.77 -22.91 -11.60
N GLU A 128 8.31 -24.10 -11.34
CA GLU A 128 7.62 -25.10 -10.53
C GLU A 128 7.32 -24.59 -9.11
N ALA A 129 8.20 -23.76 -8.54
CA ALA A 129 8.00 -23.13 -7.24
C ALA A 129 6.77 -22.19 -7.27
N THR A 130 6.65 -21.35 -8.31
CA THR A 130 5.49 -20.48 -8.54
C THR A 130 4.20 -21.30 -8.65
N LEU A 131 4.20 -22.35 -9.47
CA LEU A 131 3.03 -23.23 -9.62
C LEU A 131 2.68 -23.95 -8.30
N ALA A 132 3.68 -24.36 -7.51
CA ALA A 132 3.47 -24.97 -6.20
C ALA A 132 2.91 -23.99 -5.17
N SER A 133 3.34 -22.71 -5.21
CA SER A 133 2.80 -21.63 -4.40
C SER A 133 1.34 -21.34 -4.77
N GLN A 134 1.03 -21.25 -6.06
CA GLN A 134 -0.33 -21.06 -6.56
C GLN A 134 -1.28 -22.18 -6.11
N ARG A 135 -0.84 -23.45 -6.11
CA ARG A 135 -1.63 -24.58 -5.57
C ARG A 135 -1.94 -24.45 -4.07
N LYS A 136 -1.19 -23.64 -3.31
CA LYS A 136 -1.46 -23.30 -1.91
C LYS A 136 -2.39 -22.08 -1.76
N GLY A 137 -3.01 -21.62 -2.84
CA GLY A 137 -3.96 -20.50 -2.86
C GLY A 137 -3.30 -19.13 -2.78
N PHE A 138 -2.01 -19.01 -3.11
CA PHE A 138 -1.35 -17.71 -3.30
C PHE A 138 -1.70 -17.17 -4.69
N ILE A 139 -1.90 -15.85 -4.79
CA ILE A 139 -2.21 -15.19 -6.06
C ILE A 139 -0.92 -14.84 -6.78
N HIS A 140 -0.78 -15.38 -7.99
CA HIS A 140 0.30 -15.08 -8.93
C HIS A 140 -0.31 -14.48 -10.21
N PRO A 141 0.45 -13.69 -11.01
CA PRO A 141 -0.01 -13.08 -12.26
C PRO A 141 -0.17 -14.13 -13.38
N SER A 142 -1.07 -15.10 -13.20
CA SER A 142 -1.24 -16.27 -14.09
C SER A 142 -1.57 -15.87 -15.53
N ARG A 143 -2.23 -14.73 -15.71
CA ARG A 143 -2.56 -14.12 -17.02
C ARG A 143 -1.32 -13.67 -17.81
N LEU A 144 -0.19 -13.53 -17.13
CA LEU A 144 1.10 -13.13 -17.70
C LEU A 144 2.02 -14.33 -17.97
N ASN A 145 1.66 -15.54 -17.52
CA ASN A 145 2.48 -16.72 -17.80
C ASN A 145 2.60 -16.95 -19.31
N HIS A 146 3.82 -17.18 -19.79
CA HIS A 146 4.22 -17.29 -21.19
C HIS A 146 4.09 -16.00 -22.02
N ARG A 147 3.84 -14.84 -21.40
CA ARG A 147 3.93 -13.56 -22.10
C ARG A 147 5.37 -13.09 -22.19
N LEU A 148 5.74 -12.61 -23.37
CA LEU A 148 7.04 -12.00 -23.63
C LEU A 148 6.98 -10.49 -23.35
N ARG A 149 8.11 -9.91 -22.98
CA ARG A 149 8.30 -8.46 -22.80
C ARG A 149 7.23 -7.80 -21.92
N VAL A 150 6.92 -8.44 -20.80
CA VAL A 150 6.03 -7.88 -19.78
C VAL A 150 6.73 -6.70 -19.10
N GLY A 151 6.27 -5.49 -19.40
CA GLY A 151 6.73 -4.26 -18.76
C GLY A 151 5.97 -3.93 -17.47
N PRO A 152 6.33 -2.81 -16.80
CA PRO A 152 5.77 -2.44 -15.52
C PRO A 152 4.25 -2.18 -15.55
N LEU A 153 3.68 -1.58 -16.62
CA LEU A 153 2.23 -1.37 -16.76
C LEU A 153 1.51 -2.71 -16.95
N THR A 154 1.98 -3.53 -17.90
CA THR A 154 1.41 -4.86 -18.18
C THR A 154 1.46 -5.74 -16.93
N SER A 155 2.56 -5.67 -16.16
CA SER A 155 2.71 -6.43 -14.92
C SER A 155 1.70 -6.03 -13.85
N LEU A 156 1.32 -4.74 -13.78
CA LEU A 156 0.34 -4.24 -12.82
C LEU A 156 -1.09 -4.64 -13.24
N ALA A 157 -1.45 -4.45 -14.51
CA ALA A 157 -2.76 -4.83 -15.04
C ALA A 157 -3.02 -6.35 -14.96
N GLY A 158 -1.98 -7.17 -15.19
CA GLY A 158 -2.07 -8.63 -15.12
C GLY A 158 -1.79 -9.24 -13.75
N ALA A 159 -1.60 -8.43 -12.71
CA ALA A 159 -1.19 -8.90 -11.39
C ALA A 159 -2.23 -9.77 -10.69
N ARG A 160 -3.52 -9.54 -10.99
CA ARG A 160 -4.66 -10.29 -10.43
C ARG A 160 -5.33 -11.18 -11.48
N PRO A 161 -6.10 -12.20 -11.04
CA PRO A 161 -6.83 -13.08 -11.94
C PRO A 161 -7.91 -12.40 -12.79
N ARG A 162 -8.37 -11.21 -12.41
CA ARG A 162 -9.40 -10.43 -13.13
C ARG A 162 -8.93 -8.99 -13.33
N ASP A 163 -9.49 -8.31 -14.34
CA ASP A 163 -9.31 -6.85 -14.54
C ASP A 163 -10.13 -6.09 -13.50
N ASP A 164 -9.63 -6.07 -12.25
CA ASP A 164 -10.26 -5.41 -11.11
C ASP A 164 -9.33 -4.44 -10.37
N MET A 165 -8.25 -4.03 -11.04
CA MET A 165 -7.26 -3.10 -10.51
C MET A 165 -7.69 -1.66 -10.77
N MET A 166 -8.14 -0.97 -9.72
CA MET A 166 -8.43 0.46 -9.75
C MET A 166 -7.17 1.26 -9.42
N VAL A 167 -6.90 2.29 -10.23
CA VAL A 167 -5.72 3.13 -10.07
C VAL A 167 -6.07 4.61 -10.27
N ALA A 168 -5.28 5.45 -9.60
CA ALA A 168 -5.15 6.87 -9.90
C ALA A 168 -3.96 7.10 -10.84
N LEU A 169 -4.11 8.02 -11.79
CA LEU A 169 -3.01 8.47 -12.67
C LEU A 169 -2.58 9.89 -12.29
N GLU A 170 -1.28 10.09 -12.05
CA GLU A 170 -0.74 11.43 -11.75
C GLU A 170 -0.45 12.16 -13.07
N ASN A 171 -1.22 13.22 -13.34
CA ASN A 171 -1.02 14.15 -14.48
C ASN A 171 -0.77 13.47 -15.85
N PRO A 172 -1.67 12.57 -16.32
CA PRO A 172 -1.51 11.98 -17.64
C PRO A 172 -1.65 13.02 -18.75
N VAL A 173 -0.88 12.86 -19.83
CA VAL A 173 -1.03 13.65 -21.06
C VAL A 173 -2.02 12.95 -21.98
N VAL A 174 -3.09 13.65 -22.37
CA VAL A 174 -4.11 13.13 -23.28
C VAL A 174 -3.70 13.39 -24.73
N ILE A 175 -3.64 12.32 -25.53
CA ILE A 175 -3.35 12.37 -26.96
C ILE A 175 -4.57 11.81 -27.71
N TYR A 176 -5.27 12.67 -28.44
CA TYR A 176 -6.35 12.25 -29.33
C TYR A 176 -5.74 11.72 -30.64
N ALA A 177 -5.50 10.41 -30.69
CA ALA A 177 -5.11 9.74 -31.93
C ALA A 177 -6.36 9.41 -32.79
N THR A 178 -6.16 9.10 -34.07
CA THR A 178 -7.25 8.84 -35.03
C THR A 178 -8.11 7.62 -34.71
N ASP A 179 -7.57 6.63 -33.99
CA ASP A 179 -8.26 5.36 -33.73
C ASP A 179 -8.87 5.32 -32.31
N TYR A 180 -8.07 5.63 -31.28
CA TYR A 180 -8.50 5.69 -29.88
C TYR A 180 -7.69 6.75 -29.11
N PRO A 181 -8.30 7.49 -28.17
CA PRO A 181 -7.54 8.35 -27.26
C PRO A 181 -6.48 7.56 -26.49
N THR A 182 -5.33 8.19 -26.25
CA THR A 182 -4.22 7.63 -25.49
C THR A 182 -3.87 8.52 -24.32
N LEU A 183 -3.66 7.94 -23.15
CA LEU A 183 -3.09 8.58 -21.97
C LEU A 183 -1.61 8.19 -21.85
N GLU A 184 -0.73 9.19 -21.80
CA GLU A 184 0.69 8.98 -21.50
C GLU A 184 1.02 9.34 -20.07
N ILE A 185 1.74 8.46 -19.38
CA ILE A 185 2.17 8.65 -17.99
C ILE A 185 3.70 8.60 -17.84
N ALA A 186 4.21 9.33 -16.86
CA ALA A 186 5.63 9.34 -16.49
C ALA A 186 5.91 8.56 -15.18
N LYS A 187 4.88 8.20 -14.43
CA LYS A 187 4.98 7.54 -13.13
C LYS A 187 4.05 6.32 -13.08
N ASP A 188 4.39 5.35 -12.23
CA ASP A 188 3.53 4.19 -11.99
C ASP A 188 2.13 4.64 -11.53
N PRO A 189 1.05 4.02 -12.04
CA PRO A 189 -0.28 4.20 -11.49
C PRO A 189 -0.36 3.84 -10.01
N VAL A 190 -1.11 4.62 -9.22
CA VAL A 190 -1.26 4.42 -7.77
C VAL A 190 -2.51 3.59 -7.50
N GLN A 191 -2.36 2.40 -6.93
CA GLN A 191 -3.48 1.53 -6.58
C GLN A 191 -4.38 2.17 -5.51
N MET A 192 -5.70 2.12 -5.71
CA MET A 192 -6.67 2.80 -4.85
C MET A 192 -7.98 2.00 -4.68
N THR A 193 -8.74 2.35 -3.64
CA THR A 193 -10.08 1.82 -3.34
C THR A 193 -11.09 2.96 -3.34
N GLY A 194 -12.29 2.71 -3.87
CA GLY A 194 -13.33 3.71 -4.05
C GLY A 194 -13.07 4.64 -5.23
N ARG A 195 -14.09 5.36 -5.69
CA ARG A 195 -13.95 6.41 -6.72
C ARG A 195 -14.04 7.81 -6.11
N PHE A 196 -14.86 7.92 -5.08
CA PHE A 196 -15.08 9.13 -4.32
C PHE A 196 -14.82 8.86 -2.84
N TYR A 197 -14.61 9.93 -2.09
CA TYR A 197 -14.58 9.90 -0.64
C TYR A 197 -15.42 11.01 -0.04
N GLY A 198 -15.99 10.78 1.14
CA GLY A 198 -16.74 11.76 1.92
C GLY A 198 -16.29 11.77 3.38
N LEU A 199 -16.50 12.89 4.07
CA LEU A 199 -16.15 13.04 5.49
C LEU A 199 -17.41 13.02 6.35
N VAL A 200 -17.56 11.99 7.17
CA VAL A 200 -18.82 11.72 7.88
C VAL A 200 -18.61 11.31 9.33
N LYS A 201 -19.65 11.50 10.14
CA LYS A 201 -19.84 10.81 11.41
C LYS A 201 -20.91 9.75 11.25
N ILE A 202 -20.63 8.53 11.70
CA ILE A 202 -21.61 7.44 11.64
C ILE A 202 -22.55 7.59 12.83
N VAL A 203 -23.84 7.79 12.56
CA VAL A 203 -24.83 8.12 13.61
C VAL A 203 -25.39 6.85 14.23
N ARG A 204 -25.91 5.96 13.39
CA ARG A 204 -26.52 4.69 13.84
C ARG A 204 -26.68 3.72 12.66
N ARG A 205 -26.73 2.42 12.98
CA ARG A 205 -27.17 1.39 12.05
C ARG A 205 -28.67 1.52 11.78
N ASP A 206 -29.08 1.32 10.53
CA ASP A 206 -30.49 1.18 10.17
C ASP A 206 -31.03 -0.14 10.76
N SER A 207 -32.09 -0.05 11.55
CA SER A 207 -32.71 -1.19 12.24
C SER A 207 -33.79 -1.90 11.41
N SER A 208 -34.01 -1.50 10.16
CA SER A 208 -35.03 -2.07 9.26
C SER A 208 -34.85 -3.57 8.96
N ARG A 209 -33.61 -4.10 9.00
CA ARG A 209 -33.31 -5.54 8.98
C ARG A 209 -32.83 -6.03 10.35
N ARG A 210 -33.76 -6.48 11.20
CA ARG A 210 -33.45 -7.28 12.38
C ARG A 210 -33.45 -8.78 12.01
N PRO A 211 -32.55 -9.61 12.57
CA PRO A 211 -32.66 -11.05 12.45
C PRO A 211 -33.98 -11.49 13.09
N GLU A 212 -34.62 -12.52 12.53
CA GLU A 212 -35.89 -13.06 13.03
C GLU A 212 -35.80 -13.64 14.46
N VAL A 213 -34.58 -13.77 15.03
CA VAL A 213 -34.36 -14.46 16.30
C VAL A 213 -33.66 -13.55 17.33
N GLY A 214 -34.42 -13.14 18.35
CA GLY A 214 -34.06 -13.06 19.78
C GLY A 214 -32.80 -12.32 20.26
N VAL A 215 -31.95 -11.77 19.40
CA VAL A 215 -30.73 -11.06 19.81
C VAL A 215 -30.97 -9.55 19.72
N GLU A 216 -31.32 -8.95 20.85
CA GLU A 216 -31.50 -7.51 20.98
C GLU A 216 -30.16 -6.74 21.03
N ASP A 217 -29.06 -7.43 21.37
CA ASP A 217 -27.77 -6.82 21.71
C ASP A 217 -26.66 -7.14 20.68
N ASP A 218 -26.32 -6.14 19.87
CA ASP A 218 -25.24 -6.22 18.87
C ASP A 218 -23.85 -6.49 19.51
N THR A 219 -23.67 -6.24 20.82
CA THR A 219 -22.42 -6.53 21.54
C THR A 219 -22.18 -8.01 21.81
N LYS A 220 -23.14 -8.88 21.48
CA LYS A 220 -23.01 -10.35 21.65
C LYS A 220 -23.03 -11.17 20.35
N LEU A 221 -23.28 -10.54 19.20
CA LEU A 221 -23.31 -11.23 17.91
C LEU A 221 -21.94 -11.76 17.46
N SER A 222 -21.94 -12.97 16.88
CA SER A 222 -20.81 -13.46 16.09
C SER A 222 -20.72 -12.72 14.74
N ILE A 223 -19.57 -12.78 14.08
CA ILE A 223 -19.40 -12.17 12.75
C ILE A 223 -20.37 -12.77 11.73
N GLU A 224 -20.63 -14.07 11.81
CA GLU A 224 -21.57 -14.76 10.93
C GLU A 224 -23.00 -14.23 11.11
N GLN A 225 -23.39 -13.94 12.36
CA GLN A 225 -24.68 -13.34 12.66
C GLN A 225 -24.78 -11.87 12.19
N MET A 226 -23.65 -11.17 12.05
CA MET A 226 -23.63 -9.81 11.51
C MET A 226 -24.07 -9.74 10.04
N TRP A 227 -23.85 -10.79 9.23
CA TRP A 227 -24.32 -10.82 7.84
C TRP A 227 -25.84 -10.88 7.71
N GLY A 228 -26.55 -11.27 8.79
CA GLY A 228 -28.01 -11.22 8.87
C GLY A 228 -28.56 -9.85 9.32
N ARG A 229 -27.70 -8.88 9.65
CA ARG A 229 -28.08 -7.53 10.07
C ARG A 229 -28.08 -6.58 8.86
N SER A 230 -28.77 -5.45 8.99
CA SER A 230 -28.61 -4.35 8.05
C SER A 230 -27.15 -3.88 7.98
N ASP A 231 -26.60 -3.75 6.78
CA ASP A 231 -25.32 -3.10 6.53
C ASP A 231 -25.48 -1.62 6.13
N ARG A 232 -26.69 -1.05 6.34
CA ARG A 232 -26.99 0.36 6.12
C ARG A 232 -26.83 1.16 7.40
N PHE A 233 -26.29 2.36 7.26
CA PHE A 233 -26.03 3.28 8.35
C PHE A 233 -26.47 4.69 7.97
N GLU A 234 -27.07 5.38 8.94
CA GLU A 234 -27.21 6.82 8.85
C GLU A 234 -25.87 7.48 9.18
N VAL A 235 -25.44 8.38 8.32
CA VAL A 235 -24.24 9.17 8.51
C VAL A 235 -24.60 10.64 8.37
N ARG A 236 -23.86 11.47 9.09
CA ARG A 236 -23.97 12.92 8.99
C ARG A 236 -22.70 13.48 8.40
N HIS A 237 -22.83 14.21 7.31
CA HIS A 237 -21.71 14.83 6.62
C HIS A 237 -21.12 15.98 7.43
N PHE A 238 -19.81 16.17 7.27
CA PHE A 238 -19.12 17.34 7.80
C PHE A 238 -19.61 18.61 7.11
N ASN A 239 -19.85 19.65 7.89
CA ASN A 239 -20.25 20.94 7.40
C ASN A 239 -19.03 21.88 7.38
N PRO A 240 -18.54 22.28 6.20
CA PRO A 240 -17.36 23.14 6.11
C PRO A 240 -17.56 24.53 6.72
N THR A 241 -18.80 25.00 6.86
CA THR A 241 -19.14 26.30 7.44
C THR A 241 -19.10 26.28 8.97
N THR A 242 -19.72 25.29 9.61
CA THR A 242 -19.76 25.19 11.09
C THR A 242 -18.56 24.44 11.67
N LYS A 243 -17.82 23.71 10.81
CA LYS A 243 -16.74 22.79 11.19
C LYS A 243 -17.20 21.64 12.09
N GLN A 244 -18.47 21.25 11.99
CA GLN A 244 -19.09 20.20 12.79
C GLN A 244 -19.78 19.16 11.90
N PHE A 245 -20.12 18.00 12.49
CA PHE A 245 -21.01 17.02 11.85
C PHE A 245 -22.47 17.42 12.09
N ASP A 246 -22.89 18.52 11.48
CA ASP A 246 -24.28 19.01 11.46
C ASP A 246 -24.82 19.20 10.04
N GLY A 247 -24.10 18.70 9.03
CA GLY A 247 -24.48 18.73 7.63
C GLY A 247 -25.58 17.72 7.27
N LEU A 248 -25.68 17.40 5.97
CA LEU A 248 -26.70 16.50 5.44
C LEU A 248 -26.65 15.13 6.15
N LEU A 249 -27.83 14.61 6.51
CA LEU A 249 -28.01 13.23 6.95
C LEU A 249 -28.27 12.36 5.72
N GLU A 250 -27.49 11.29 5.56
CA GLU A 250 -27.58 10.36 4.43
C GLU A 250 -27.56 8.90 4.93
N THR A 251 -28.19 7.99 4.19
CA THR A 251 -28.02 6.56 4.39
C THR A 251 -26.96 6.01 3.44
N VAL A 252 -25.90 5.44 4.00
CA VAL A 252 -24.85 4.74 3.26
C VAL A 252 -24.86 3.25 3.59
N ARG A 253 -24.22 2.43 2.75
CA ARG A 253 -23.98 1.02 3.01
C ARG A 253 -22.53 0.83 3.45
N ILE A 254 -22.29 0.27 4.62
CA ILE A 254 -20.96 -0.17 5.09
C ILE A 254 -21.00 -1.69 5.19
N PRO A 255 -20.60 -2.42 4.14
CA PRO A 255 -20.70 -3.87 4.10
C PRO A 255 -19.88 -4.55 5.21
N GLN A 256 -20.36 -5.69 5.70
CA GLN A 256 -19.58 -6.55 6.58
C GLN A 256 -18.61 -7.39 5.72
N ALA A 257 -17.30 -7.26 5.96
CA ALA A 257 -16.28 -7.99 5.22
C ALA A 257 -16.49 -9.51 5.28
N ILE A 258 -16.14 -10.19 4.19
CA ILE A 258 -16.24 -11.64 4.07
C ILE A 258 -15.07 -12.31 4.80
N LEU A 259 -15.33 -13.46 5.42
CA LEU A 259 -14.31 -14.27 6.07
C LEU A 259 -13.27 -14.74 5.06
N ASP A 260 -12.01 -14.69 5.46
CA ASP A 260 -10.92 -15.30 4.73
C ASP A 260 -10.93 -16.84 4.89
N ARG A 261 -10.05 -17.54 4.18
CA ARG A 261 -9.96 -19.02 4.24
C ARG A 261 -9.57 -19.56 5.62
N ASN A 262 -9.10 -18.69 6.52
CA ASN A 262 -8.74 -19.00 7.90
C ASN A 262 -9.82 -18.55 8.89
N THR A 263 -11.00 -18.15 8.39
CA THR A 263 -12.14 -17.65 9.19
C THR A 263 -11.85 -16.34 9.94
N ASN A 264 -10.95 -15.50 9.42
CA ASN A 264 -10.70 -14.16 9.93
C ASN A 264 -11.42 -13.11 9.07
N VAL A 265 -11.80 -11.98 9.68
CA VAL A 265 -12.26 -10.80 8.94
C VAL A 265 -11.19 -9.72 8.95
N ARG A 266 -11.02 -9.02 7.82
CA ARG A 266 -10.10 -7.86 7.72
C ARG A 266 -10.66 -6.62 8.41
N SER A 267 -11.97 -6.44 8.36
CA SER A 267 -12.70 -5.35 9.00
C SER A 267 -14.06 -5.82 9.51
N THR A 268 -14.66 -5.03 10.39
CA THR A 268 -16.02 -5.26 10.88
C THR A 268 -16.78 -3.95 10.96
N ASN A 269 -18.04 -3.97 10.52
CA ASN A 269 -18.93 -2.82 10.66
C ASN A 269 -19.65 -2.81 12.03
N ARG A 270 -19.40 -3.83 12.86
CA ARG A 270 -20.04 -4.01 14.15
C ARG A 270 -19.68 -2.88 15.12
N LEU A 271 -20.70 -2.20 15.64
CA LEU A 271 -20.58 -1.10 16.60
C LEU A 271 -19.64 0.02 16.13
N ILE A 272 -19.51 0.22 14.81
CA ILE A 272 -18.63 1.24 14.25
C ILE A 272 -19.05 2.65 14.66
N GLU A 273 -20.35 2.88 14.85
CA GLU A 273 -20.94 4.11 15.40
C GLU A 273 -20.52 4.38 16.86
N ALA A 274 -20.16 3.33 17.61
CA ALA A 274 -19.68 3.41 18.99
C ALA A 274 -18.15 3.36 19.08
N SER A 275 -17.43 3.31 17.95
CA SER A 275 -15.98 3.36 17.93
C SER A 275 -15.47 4.66 18.58
N PRO A 276 -14.40 4.60 19.41
CA PRO A 276 -13.81 5.81 19.99
C PRO A 276 -13.30 6.79 18.92
N LEU A 277 -13.04 6.31 17.70
CA LEU A 277 -12.59 7.14 16.57
C LEU A 277 -13.74 7.86 15.86
N ASN A 278 -15.00 7.50 16.12
CA ASN A 278 -16.16 8.08 15.43
C ASN A 278 -16.48 9.52 15.85
N ASN A 279 -15.93 10.00 16.98
CA ASN A 279 -16.15 11.37 17.44
C ASN A 279 -15.56 12.42 16.48
N GLU A 280 -14.33 12.18 16.02
CA GLU A 280 -13.66 13.01 15.02
C GLU A 280 -14.13 12.71 13.59
N GLY A 281 -14.84 11.59 13.42
CA GLY A 281 -15.40 11.13 12.16
C GLY A 281 -14.43 10.32 11.30
N TRP A 282 -14.96 9.92 10.14
CA TRP A 282 -14.35 9.00 9.20
C TRP A 282 -14.38 9.58 7.81
N TYR A 283 -13.28 9.44 7.08
CA TYR A 283 -13.35 9.47 5.63
C TYR A 283 -13.83 8.10 5.16
N ILE A 284 -14.92 8.09 4.38
CA ILE A 284 -15.47 6.90 3.75
C ILE A 284 -15.16 6.95 2.25
N TYR A 285 -14.55 5.90 1.71
CA TYR A 285 -14.17 5.80 0.30
C TYR A 285 -15.05 4.77 -0.38
N GLY A 286 -15.57 5.07 -1.56
CA GLY A 286 -16.53 4.21 -2.22
C GLY A 286 -17.10 4.77 -3.50
N ALA A 287 -18.25 4.25 -3.89
CA ALA A 287 -19.03 4.71 -5.02
C ALA A 287 -20.51 4.36 -4.79
N LYS A 288 -21.40 4.98 -5.56
CA LYS A 288 -22.81 4.60 -5.53
C LYS A 288 -23.04 3.29 -6.27
N ASP A 289 -23.91 2.46 -5.72
CA ASP A 289 -24.43 1.26 -6.39
C ASP A 289 -25.55 1.63 -7.39
N ALA A 290 -26.10 0.61 -8.06
CA ALA A 290 -27.23 0.77 -8.99
C ALA A 290 -28.52 1.28 -8.32
N SER A 291 -28.63 1.22 -6.98
CA SER A 291 -29.73 1.79 -6.21
C SER A 291 -29.44 3.22 -5.73
N ASN A 292 -28.38 3.85 -6.24
CA ASN A 292 -27.93 5.20 -5.88
C ASN A 292 -27.55 5.36 -4.39
N VAL A 293 -27.20 4.25 -3.72
CA VAL A 293 -26.71 4.25 -2.33
C VAL A 293 -25.20 4.27 -2.34
N PHE A 294 -24.57 5.17 -1.59
CA PHE A 294 -23.12 5.17 -1.45
C PHE A 294 -22.67 3.94 -0.65
N VAL A 295 -21.89 3.06 -1.28
CA VAL A 295 -21.34 1.87 -0.63
C VAL A 295 -19.88 2.14 -0.28
N VAL A 296 -19.58 2.00 1.00
CA VAL A 296 -18.23 2.18 1.55
C VAL A 296 -17.40 0.94 1.25
N GLN A 297 -16.24 1.15 0.64
CA GLN A 297 -15.26 0.12 0.30
C GLN A 297 -13.99 0.25 1.17
N ALA A 298 -13.66 1.46 1.63
CA ALA A 298 -12.59 1.70 2.59
C ALA A 298 -12.97 2.79 3.59
N ILE A 299 -12.35 2.76 4.78
CA ILE A 299 -12.52 3.77 5.84
C ILE A 299 -11.17 4.27 6.33
N GLU A 300 -11.15 5.52 6.78
CA GLU A 300 -9.97 6.16 7.35
C GLU A 300 -10.39 7.06 8.52
N PRO A 301 -9.89 6.83 9.75
CA PRO A 301 -10.19 7.70 10.87
C PRO A 301 -9.57 9.09 10.65
N ARG A 302 -10.38 10.16 10.70
CA ARG A 302 -9.91 11.54 10.50
C ARG A 302 -8.78 11.91 11.47
N SER A 303 -8.90 11.46 12.72
CA SER A 303 -7.95 11.75 13.81
C SER A 303 -6.53 11.22 13.59
N VAL A 304 -6.36 10.21 12.73
CA VAL A 304 -5.04 9.60 12.44
C VAL A 304 -4.26 10.42 11.42
N MET A 305 -4.95 11.14 10.55
CA MET A 305 -4.34 11.87 9.43
C MET A 305 -4.21 13.38 9.67
N ASN A 306 -4.84 13.89 10.73
CA ASN A 306 -4.78 15.30 11.09
C ASN A 306 -3.36 15.68 11.54
N LEU A 307 -2.90 16.89 11.20
CA LEU A 307 -1.61 17.41 11.66
C LEU A 307 -1.60 17.80 13.14
N LYS A 308 -2.76 17.87 13.80
CA LYS A 308 -2.85 18.09 15.24
C LYS A 308 -2.69 16.76 15.98
N PRO A 309 -1.52 16.48 16.58
CA PRO A 309 -1.29 15.21 17.26
C PRO A 309 -2.03 15.15 18.60
N GLN A 310 -2.30 13.95 19.10
CA GLN A 310 -2.83 13.80 20.47
C GLN A 310 -1.75 13.96 21.55
N GLN A 311 -0.48 13.74 21.20
CA GLN A 311 0.66 13.92 22.10
C GLN A 311 1.83 14.58 21.36
N ILE A 312 2.53 15.48 22.06
CA ILE A 312 3.75 16.12 21.56
C ILE A 312 4.89 15.79 22.53
N ILE A 313 6.02 15.36 21.98
CA ILE A 313 7.23 15.01 22.72
C ILE A 313 8.36 15.87 22.18
N LEU A 314 8.86 16.78 23.02
CA LEU A 314 9.93 17.70 22.66
C LEU A 314 11.28 17.18 23.14
N GLY A 315 12.31 17.37 22.31
CA GLY A 315 13.70 17.04 22.62
C GLY A 315 14.12 15.62 22.25
N THR A 316 15.41 15.47 21.95
CA THR A 316 15.99 14.23 21.40
C THR A 316 15.87 13.02 22.31
N ALA A 317 16.24 13.16 23.59
CA ALA A 317 16.24 12.03 24.53
C ALA A 317 14.84 11.41 24.76
N PRO A 318 13.80 12.18 25.13
CA PRO A 318 12.45 11.62 25.29
C PRO A 318 11.86 11.15 23.95
N GLY A 319 12.20 11.80 22.83
CA GLY A 319 11.82 11.32 21.50
C GLY A 319 12.36 9.93 21.17
N LEU A 320 13.65 9.69 21.48
CA LEU A 320 14.27 8.38 21.28
C LEU A 320 13.68 7.31 22.21
N ASP A 321 13.39 7.63 23.48
CA ASP A 321 12.71 6.70 24.40
C ASP A 321 11.35 6.26 23.83
N TYR A 322 10.58 7.21 23.32
CA TYR A 322 9.27 6.91 22.74
C TYR A 322 9.37 5.94 21.57
N ILE A 323 10.27 6.22 20.61
CA ILE A 323 10.47 5.41 19.41
C ILE A 323 10.93 3.99 19.78
N GLN A 324 11.85 3.87 20.73
CA GLN A 324 12.46 2.58 21.09
C GLN A 324 11.54 1.70 21.95
N TYR A 325 10.80 2.30 22.88
CA TYR A 325 10.15 1.54 23.95
C TYR A 325 8.65 1.77 24.08
N GLN A 326 8.13 2.95 23.72
CA GLN A 326 6.73 3.30 24.01
C GLN A 326 5.78 3.04 22.85
N ASN A 327 6.21 3.24 21.59
CA ASN A 327 5.34 3.16 20.42
C ASN A 327 4.54 1.84 20.35
N TRP A 328 5.19 0.71 20.63
CA TRP A 328 4.58 -0.64 20.60
C TRP A 328 4.13 -1.16 21.97
N LYS A 329 4.32 -0.38 23.03
CA LYS A 329 4.02 -0.80 24.40
C LYS A 329 2.52 -1.04 24.57
N ASN A 330 2.16 -2.10 25.29
CA ASN A 330 0.77 -2.43 25.63
C ASN A 330 -0.18 -2.52 24.43
N THR A 331 0.31 -2.87 23.24
CA THR A 331 -0.50 -3.04 22.02
C THR A 331 -1.79 -3.86 22.23
N PRO A 332 -1.83 -4.97 23.00
CA PRO A 332 -3.08 -5.69 23.26
C PRO A 332 -4.19 -4.87 23.93
N ALA A 333 -3.83 -3.90 24.79
CA ALA A 333 -4.78 -3.05 25.50
C ALA A 333 -5.30 -1.87 24.64
N ARG A 334 -4.66 -1.61 23.50
CA ARG A 334 -4.98 -0.51 22.57
C ARG A 334 -5.79 -0.97 21.34
N LYS A 335 -6.36 -2.18 21.37
CA LYS A 335 -7.18 -2.69 20.26
C LYS A 335 -8.40 -1.79 20.06
N GLY A 336 -8.68 -1.44 18.81
CA GLY A 336 -9.80 -0.58 18.45
C GLY A 336 -9.58 0.92 18.76
N THR A 337 -8.38 1.32 19.16
CA THR A 337 -7.99 2.72 19.35
C THR A 337 -6.89 3.11 18.37
N ALA A 338 -6.61 4.41 18.29
CA ALA A 338 -5.47 4.96 17.56
C ALA A 338 -4.80 6.06 18.39
N GLN A 339 -3.55 6.36 18.06
CA GLN A 339 -2.78 7.44 18.68
C GLN A 339 -1.93 8.13 17.60
N THR A 340 -1.80 9.44 17.69
CA THR A 340 -0.86 10.25 16.91
C THR A 340 0.06 10.99 17.86
N VAL A 341 1.36 10.88 17.61
CA VAL A 341 2.40 11.47 18.44
C VAL A 341 3.37 12.21 17.55
N LEU A 342 3.58 13.49 17.82
CA LEU A 342 4.60 14.29 17.18
C LEU A 342 5.84 14.33 18.07
N VAL A 343 6.97 13.89 17.53
CA VAL A 343 8.28 14.00 18.16
C VAL A 343 9.06 15.09 17.45
N ASP A 344 9.38 16.17 18.15
CA ASP A 344 10.20 17.26 17.60
C ASP A 344 11.43 17.50 18.50
N PRO A 345 12.64 17.15 18.04
CA PRO A 345 13.85 17.32 18.84
C PRO A 345 14.33 18.78 18.91
N THR A 346 13.77 19.67 18.08
CA THR A 346 14.29 21.03 17.85
C THR A 346 13.35 22.15 18.28
N ALA A 347 12.04 21.92 18.30
CA ALA A 347 11.07 22.92 18.73
C ALA A 347 11.21 23.22 20.24
N ALA A 348 11.05 24.49 20.59
CA ALA A 348 11.05 24.97 21.97
C ALA A 348 9.72 24.68 22.68
N ASP A 349 8.62 24.65 21.93
CA ASP A 349 7.28 24.42 22.45
C ASP A 349 6.37 23.64 21.48
N PRO A 350 5.18 23.17 21.94
CA PRO A 350 4.28 22.37 21.11
C PRO A 350 3.70 23.09 19.88
N ASP A 351 3.47 24.40 19.95
CA ASP A 351 2.87 25.16 18.84
C ASP A 351 3.89 25.34 17.72
N GLU A 352 5.16 25.60 18.07
CA GLU A 352 6.28 25.62 17.12
C GLU A 352 6.42 24.27 16.41
N ALA A 353 6.36 23.16 17.16
CA ALA A 353 6.47 21.80 16.59
C ALA A 353 5.37 21.52 15.54
N ILE A 354 4.13 21.95 15.80
CA ILE A 354 3.03 21.81 14.83
C ILE A 354 3.27 22.73 13.63
N ALA A 355 3.70 23.97 13.86
CA ALA A 355 3.93 24.97 12.81
C ALA A 355 5.05 24.59 11.82
N HIS A 356 5.92 23.65 12.19
CA HIS A 356 6.90 23.06 11.27
C HIS A 356 6.28 22.30 10.09
N TRP A 357 5.00 21.95 10.15
CA TRP A 357 4.29 21.27 9.06
C TRP A 357 3.39 22.25 8.28
N GLN A 358 3.66 22.39 6.99
CA GLN A 358 2.99 23.34 6.10
C GLN A 358 2.46 22.65 4.86
N GLU A 359 1.46 23.25 4.23
CA GLU A 359 0.90 22.77 2.96
C GLU A 359 2.00 22.61 1.89
N GLY A 360 2.01 21.46 1.21
CA GLY A 360 3.04 21.12 0.22
C GLY A 360 4.28 20.42 0.80
N ASP A 361 4.44 20.36 2.13
CA ASP A 361 5.52 19.60 2.74
C ASP A 361 5.49 18.13 2.31
N ARG A 362 6.68 17.57 2.10
CA ARG A 362 6.89 16.15 1.76
C ARG A 362 7.68 15.48 2.85
N ALA A 363 7.24 14.30 3.26
CA ALA A 363 7.90 13.48 4.26
C ALA A 363 8.01 12.02 3.83
N LEU A 364 9.04 11.36 4.36
CA LEU A 364 9.25 9.93 4.20
C LEU A 364 8.35 9.18 5.18
N VAL A 365 7.61 8.20 4.69
CA VAL A 365 6.81 7.30 5.55
C VAL A 365 7.55 5.99 5.72
N LEU A 366 7.62 5.49 6.95
CA LEU A 366 8.01 4.13 7.27
C LEU A 366 6.77 3.42 7.79
N GLN A 367 6.21 2.55 6.96
CA GLN A 367 5.03 1.77 7.27
C GLN A 367 5.47 0.46 7.92
N LEU A 368 4.91 0.19 9.11
CA LEU A 368 5.23 -0.99 9.92
C LEU A 368 3.93 -1.65 10.37
N TYR A 369 3.85 -2.98 10.30
CA TYR A 369 2.84 -3.71 11.06
C TYR A 369 3.36 -5.01 11.65
N GLY A 370 2.68 -5.45 12.70
CA GLY A 370 2.92 -6.74 13.35
C GLY A 370 2.00 -7.87 12.88
N GLY A 371 2.16 -9.03 13.53
CA GLY A 371 1.29 -10.19 13.38
C GLY A 371 -0.15 -9.94 13.85
N ILE A 372 -1.08 -10.76 13.36
CA ILE A 372 -2.42 -10.88 13.94
C ILE A 372 -2.30 -11.65 15.26
N GLY A 373 -2.84 -11.09 16.34
CA GLY A 373 -2.87 -11.72 17.68
C GLY A 373 -4.29 -12.01 18.16
N GLY A 374 -4.44 -12.41 19.43
CA GLY A 374 -5.74 -12.71 20.04
C GLY A 374 -6.19 -14.16 19.84
N ASN A 375 -7.50 -14.40 19.76
CA ASN A 375 -8.09 -15.76 19.74
C ASN A 375 -7.91 -16.49 18.39
N LYS A 376 -7.59 -15.74 17.32
CA LYS A 376 -7.29 -16.28 15.98
C LYS A 376 -5.97 -15.68 15.47
N PRO A 377 -4.83 -15.99 16.13
CA PRO A 377 -3.55 -15.38 15.78
C PRO A 377 -3.01 -15.90 14.45
N ASP A 378 -2.08 -15.17 13.85
CA ASP A 378 -1.27 -15.67 12.74
C ASP A 378 -0.55 -16.96 13.17
N ILE A 379 -0.44 -17.91 12.23
CA ILE A 379 0.30 -19.16 12.46
C ILE A 379 1.76 -18.79 12.72
N GLN A 380 2.28 -19.16 13.89
CA GLN A 380 3.68 -18.91 14.25
C GLN A 380 4.62 -19.67 13.30
N GLY A 381 5.64 -18.97 12.81
CA GLY A 381 6.69 -19.56 11.99
C GLY A 381 7.59 -20.51 12.78
N ARG A 382 8.64 -21.01 12.12
CA ARG A 382 9.71 -21.77 12.78
C ARG A 382 10.32 -20.89 13.88
N LEU A 383 10.46 -21.43 15.10
CA LEU A 383 10.93 -20.73 16.31
C LEU A 383 9.90 -19.78 16.99
N GLY A 384 8.62 -19.83 16.62
CA GLY A 384 7.59 -19.04 17.31
C GLY A 384 7.48 -17.58 16.87
N ILE A 385 8.22 -17.16 15.83
CA ILE A 385 8.27 -15.78 15.34
C ILE A 385 7.14 -15.56 14.33
N ILE A 386 6.48 -14.39 14.41
CA ILE A 386 5.52 -13.93 13.41
C ILE A 386 6.18 -12.85 12.55
N SER A 387 6.14 -13.02 11.23
CA SER A 387 6.67 -12.04 10.29
C SER A 387 5.80 -10.78 10.25
N GLY A 388 6.39 -9.63 10.52
CA GLY A 388 5.81 -8.32 10.23
C GLY A 388 6.02 -7.90 8.78
N HIS A 389 5.69 -6.65 8.46
CA HIS A 389 5.97 -6.03 7.16
C HIS A 389 6.57 -4.63 7.33
N PHE A 390 7.35 -4.23 6.33
CA PHE A 390 7.97 -2.92 6.20
C PHE A 390 7.82 -2.43 4.77
N ALA A 391 7.38 -1.19 4.61
CA ALA A 391 7.48 -0.47 3.35
C ALA A 391 7.83 1.00 3.60
N TYR A 392 8.47 1.61 2.60
CA TYR A 392 8.53 3.07 2.54
C TYR A 392 7.26 3.63 1.93
N GLY A 393 7.02 4.92 2.15
CA GLY A 393 5.97 5.67 1.52
C GLY A 393 6.29 7.16 1.48
N ILE A 394 5.30 7.90 1.04
CA ILE A 394 5.32 9.34 0.86
C ILE A 394 4.15 9.89 1.65
N ALA A 395 4.41 10.89 2.49
CA ALA A 395 3.38 11.74 3.03
C ALA A 395 3.50 13.11 2.37
N ARG A 396 2.38 13.65 1.93
CA ARG A 396 2.24 15.06 1.53
C ARG A 396 1.30 15.75 2.51
N VAL A 397 1.65 16.94 2.94
CA VAL A 397 0.69 17.80 3.64
C VAL A 397 -0.20 18.46 2.60
N VAL A 398 -1.48 18.15 2.66
CA VAL A 398 -2.49 18.67 1.73
C VAL A 398 -3.61 19.35 2.49
N ARG A 399 -4.27 20.32 1.85
CA ARG A 399 -5.52 20.87 2.34
C ARG A 399 -6.69 20.00 1.86
N ASP A 400 -7.41 19.43 2.81
CA ASP A 400 -8.59 18.62 2.50
C ASP A 400 -9.73 19.51 1.95
N PRO A 401 -10.28 19.23 0.77
CA PRO A 401 -11.36 20.04 0.19
C PRO A 401 -12.65 20.02 1.02
N LEU A 402 -12.95 18.95 1.75
CA LEU A 402 -14.18 18.84 2.54
C LEU A 402 -14.11 19.62 3.86
N SER A 403 -12.99 19.54 4.58
CA SER A 403 -12.81 20.19 5.89
C SER A 403 -12.08 21.53 5.83
N GLN A 404 -11.30 21.77 4.78
CA GLN A 404 -10.33 22.86 4.61
C GLN A 404 -9.16 22.82 5.61
N GLU A 405 -9.00 21.72 6.34
CA GLU A 405 -7.91 21.49 7.27
C GLU A 405 -6.70 20.86 6.57
N LEU A 406 -5.51 21.09 7.12
CA LEU A 406 -4.31 20.39 6.68
C LEU A 406 -4.28 18.98 7.27
N ARG A 407 -3.87 18.03 6.44
CA ARG A 407 -3.74 16.62 6.80
C ARG A 407 -2.64 15.95 5.98
N PHE A 408 -2.24 14.75 6.40
CA PHE A 408 -1.42 13.89 5.55
C PHE A 408 -2.28 13.18 4.48
N ASP A 409 -1.81 13.23 3.23
CA ASP A 409 -2.11 12.28 2.17
C ASP A 409 -0.93 11.30 2.05
N ILE A 410 -1.20 10.02 2.31
CA ILE A 410 -0.15 8.98 2.39
C ILE A 410 -0.30 8.00 1.23
N GLU A 411 0.83 7.80 0.54
CA GLU A 411 1.02 6.78 -0.49
C GLU A 411 2.15 5.85 -0.08
N TYR A 412 1.87 4.55 0.00
CA TYR A 412 2.90 3.54 0.24
C TYR A 412 3.55 3.08 -1.06
N GLN A 413 4.84 2.76 -1.00
CA GLN A 413 5.62 2.12 -2.04
C GLN A 413 5.82 0.65 -1.66
N GLN A 414 4.81 -0.17 -1.92
CA GLN A 414 4.73 -1.53 -1.42
C GLN A 414 5.64 -2.48 -2.21
N VAL A 415 6.85 -2.70 -1.72
CA VAL A 415 7.67 -3.86 -2.10
C VAL A 415 7.10 -5.07 -1.36
N TYR A 416 6.17 -5.79 -1.98
CA TYR A 416 5.35 -6.80 -1.30
C TYR A 416 5.30 -8.12 -2.08
N GLY A 417 5.70 -9.22 -1.43
CA GLY A 417 5.63 -10.55 -2.03
C GLY A 417 4.20 -11.04 -2.23
N GLN A 418 3.99 -11.99 -3.16
CA GLN A 418 2.66 -12.52 -3.45
C GLN A 418 2.07 -13.19 -2.20
N GLY A 419 0.77 -12.96 -1.99
CA GLY A 419 -0.02 -13.51 -0.89
C GLY A 419 -1.38 -14.03 -1.35
N PRO A 420 -2.18 -14.64 -0.46
CA PRO A 420 -3.50 -15.16 -0.81
C PRO A 420 -4.55 -14.05 -1.01
N ASP A 421 -4.33 -12.84 -0.49
CA ASP A 421 -5.32 -11.74 -0.47
C ASP A 421 -5.39 -10.94 -1.79
N GLY A 422 -4.43 -11.12 -2.70
CA GLY A 422 -4.35 -10.33 -3.93
C GLY A 422 -3.86 -8.89 -3.73
N ILE A 423 -3.08 -8.64 -2.66
CA ILE A 423 -2.29 -7.41 -2.50
C ILE A 423 -1.10 -7.46 -3.47
N ILE A 424 -0.90 -6.38 -4.22
CA ILE A 424 0.07 -6.32 -5.31
C ILE A 424 1.16 -5.29 -4.99
N ALA A 425 2.41 -5.64 -5.29
CA ALA A 425 3.52 -4.69 -5.18
C ALA A 425 3.34 -3.48 -6.10
N GLY A 426 3.50 -2.27 -5.57
CA GLY A 426 3.28 -1.03 -6.31
C GLY A 426 2.98 0.15 -5.40
N ALA A 427 2.92 1.34 -6.00
CA ALA A 427 2.41 2.53 -5.32
C ALA A 427 0.93 2.31 -4.95
N THR A 428 0.53 2.70 -3.75
CA THR A 428 -0.85 2.53 -3.29
C THR A 428 -1.26 3.58 -2.25
N LYS A 429 -2.49 4.09 -2.36
CA LYS A 429 -3.08 4.98 -1.36
C LYS A 429 -3.26 4.27 -0.02
N TRP A 430 -3.14 5.02 1.08
CA TRP A 430 -3.41 4.51 2.44
C TRP A 430 -4.77 3.84 2.55
N SER A 431 -5.81 4.43 1.95
CA SER A 431 -7.17 3.88 1.94
C SER A 431 -7.27 2.50 1.29
N ASN A 432 -6.43 2.17 0.31
CA ASN A 432 -6.43 0.84 -0.33
C ASN A 432 -5.66 -0.20 0.48
N TYR A 433 -4.47 0.16 0.98
CA TYR A 433 -3.61 -0.81 1.68
C TYR A 433 -4.01 -1.02 3.14
N THR A 434 -4.41 0.06 3.81
CA THR A 434 -4.75 0.05 5.24
C THR A 434 -6.26 0.06 5.43
N GLY A 435 -6.96 1.00 4.79
CA GLY A 435 -8.37 1.29 5.04
C GLY A 435 -9.40 0.38 4.38
N ASP A 436 -9.02 -0.39 3.36
CA ASP A 436 -9.94 -1.23 2.58
C ASP A 436 -10.61 -2.27 3.47
N LEU A 437 -11.95 -2.33 3.42
CA LEU A 437 -12.73 -3.16 4.33
C LEU A 437 -12.46 -4.66 4.13
N GLN A 438 -12.10 -5.07 2.92
CA GLN A 438 -11.96 -6.49 2.56
C GLN A 438 -10.51 -6.96 2.47
N ARG A 439 -9.60 -6.11 1.99
CA ARG A 439 -8.18 -6.44 1.76
C ARG A 439 -7.22 -5.63 2.63
N GLY A 440 -7.69 -4.54 3.24
CA GLY A 440 -6.89 -3.68 4.08
C GLY A 440 -6.57 -4.28 5.45
N TRP A 441 -5.65 -3.64 6.17
CA TRP A 441 -5.10 -4.14 7.43
C TRP A 441 -5.64 -3.48 8.70
N LEU A 442 -6.33 -2.33 8.59
CA LEU A 442 -6.73 -1.47 9.72
C LEU A 442 -7.43 -2.24 10.86
N GLY A 443 -8.36 -3.14 10.52
CA GLY A 443 -9.17 -3.86 11.51
C GLY A 443 -8.52 -5.14 12.07
N SER A 444 -7.37 -5.58 11.53
CA SER A 444 -6.82 -6.91 11.83
C SER A 444 -5.38 -6.89 12.36
N ARG A 445 -4.60 -5.84 12.09
CA ARG A 445 -3.20 -5.73 12.52
C ARG A 445 -2.95 -4.42 13.28
N PRO A 446 -2.04 -4.41 14.27
CA PRO A 446 -1.51 -3.16 14.78
C PRO A 446 -0.54 -2.56 13.74
N ILE A 447 -0.74 -1.29 13.41
CA ILE A 447 0.00 -0.57 12.37
C ILE A 447 0.66 0.66 13.00
N SER A 448 1.86 0.99 12.54
CA SER A 448 2.56 2.23 12.85
C SER A 448 3.07 2.84 11.55
N ASP A 449 2.51 3.98 11.17
CA ASP A 449 3.06 4.83 10.12
C ASP A 449 3.93 5.91 10.76
N VAL A 450 5.24 5.84 10.54
CA VAL A 450 6.18 6.85 11.05
C VAL A 450 6.46 7.84 9.93
N VAL A 451 6.03 9.08 10.12
CA VAL A 451 6.21 10.17 9.15
C VAL A 451 7.41 11.01 9.56
N VAL A 452 8.43 11.08 8.70
CA VAL A 452 9.71 11.75 8.98
C VAL A 452 9.92 12.90 8.00
N LYS A 453 9.93 14.12 8.52
CA LYS A 453 10.38 15.29 7.75
C LYS A 453 11.90 15.23 7.63
N LEU A 454 12.38 14.86 6.44
CA LEU A 454 13.79 14.66 6.14
C LEU A 454 14.17 15.44 4.89
N ASP A 455 14.36 16.76 5.05
CA ASP A 455 14.63 17.68 3.94
C ASP A 455 15.91 17.32 3.17
N ALA A 456 16.88 16.69 3.83
CA ALA A 456 18.08 16.15 3.18
C ALA A 456 17.76 15.14 2.07
N LEU A 457 16.63 14.44 2.16
CA LEU A 457 16.16 13.47 1.16
C LEU A 457 15.03 14.04 0.30
N THR A 458 14.09 14.79 0.88
CA THR A 458 12.82 15.18 0.25
C THR A 458 12.88 16.50 -0.53
N GLN A 459 13.98 17.26 -0.43
CA GLN A 459 14.16 18.49 -1.20
C GLN A 459 15.28 18.32 -2.24
N ASP A 460 15.10 18.96 -3.39
CA ASP A 460 16.09 18.93 -4.46
C ASP A 460 17.28 19.85 -4.12
N TYR A 461 18.43 19.52 -4.71
CA TYR A 461 19.66 20.27 -4.61
C TYR A 461 19.90 21.01 -5.93
N ASP A 462 20.36 22.26 -5.85
CA ASP A 462 20.74 23.07 -7.01
C ASP A 462 22.15 23.66 -6.80
N PHE A 463 23.13 23.10 -7.50
CA PHE A 463 24.54 23.49 -7.42
C PHE A 463 24.91 24.36 -8.63
N ASP A 464 24.43 25.60 -8.64
CA ASP A 464 24.56 26.56 -9.74
C ASP A 464 24.04 26.00 -11.08
N GLY A 465 22.81 25.52 -11.08
CA GLY A 465 22.10 24.97 -12.23
C GLY A 465 22.23 23.45 -12.39
N ILE A 466 23.15 22.80 -11.66
CA ILE A 466 23.23 21.33 -11.62
C ILE A 466 22.26 20.82 -10.56
N LYS A 467 21.13 20.26 -11.00
CA LYS A 467 20.05 19.79 -10.13
C LYS A 467 20.18 18.32 -9.79
N LEU A 468 20.02 17.97 -8.51
CA LEU A 468 19.96 16.59 -8.04
C LEU A 468 18.71 16.38 -7.17
N SER A 469 17.97 15.31 -7.43
CA SER A 469 16.78 14.94 -6.65
C SER A 469 16.95 13.55 -6.03
N PRO A 470 17.46 13.45 -4.78
CA PRO A 470 17.53 12.17 -4.08
C PRO A 470 16.15 11.53 -3.92
N TRP A 471 15.11 12.35 -3.77
CA TRP A 471 13.73 11.91 -3.69
C TRP A 471 13.31 11.16 -4.96
N SER A 472 13.52 11.76 -6.14
CA SER A 472 13.13 11.16 -7.42
C SER A 472 13.91 9.88 -7.71
N GLU A 473 15.23 9.88 -7.45
CA GLU A 473 16.08 8.70 -7.59
C GLU A 473 15.61 7.56 -6.68
N PHE A 474 15.25 7.88 -5.43
CA PHE A 474 14.77 6.89 -4.46
C PHE A 474 13.45 6.26 -4.89
N LEU A 475 12.48 7.08 -5.31
CA LEU A 475 11.20 6.59 -5.81
C LEU A 475 11.37 5.74 -7.07
N GLN A 476 12.29 6.12 -7.97
CA GLN A 476 12.58 5.34 -9.17
C GLN A 476 13.17 3.95 -8.82
N LYS A 477 14.01 3.84 -7.78
CA LYS A 477 14.50 2.53 -7.31
C LYS A 477 13.40 1.67 -6.71
N LEU A 478 12.51 2.26 -5.92
CA LEU A 478 11.36 1.55 -5.38
C LEU A 478 10.43 1.07 -6.50
N ALA A 479 10.12 1.91 -7.49
CA ALA A 479 9.36 1.54 -8.69
C ALA A 479 9.97 0.33 -9.41
N LYS A 480 11.29 0.38 -9.66
CA LYS A 480 12.04 -0.75 -10.22
C LYS A 480 11.86 -2.02 -9.40
N MET A 481 11.97 -1.93 -8.06
CA MET A 481 11.82 -3.10 -7.20
C MET A 481 10.39 -3.64 -7.19
N MET A 482 9.39 -2.78 -7.08
CA MET A 482 7.98 -3.18 -7.07
C MET A 482 7.59 -3.89 -8.38
N ALA A 483 8.02 -3.39 -9.54
CA ALA A 483 7.80 -4.04 -10.83
C ALA A 483 8.40 -5.45 -10.88
N ARG A 484 9.63 -5.62 -10.38
CA ARG A 484 10.29 -6.93 -10.30
C ARG A 484 9.57 -7.89 -9.35
N TYR A 485 9.06 -7.41 -8.22
CA TYR A 485 8.27 -8.20 -7.27
C TYR A 485 6.96 -8.71 -7.90
N ARG A 486 6.30 -7.91 -8.75
CA ARG A 486 5.07 -8.33 -9.44
C ARG A 486 5.27 -9.56 -10.32
N THR A 487 6.42 -9.67 -11.00
CA THR A 487 6.72 -10.76 -11.95
C THR A 487 7.70 -11.79 -11.41
N GLY A 488 8.32 -11.58 -10.24
CA GLY A 488 9.40 -12.40 -9.72
C GLY A 488 10.61 -12.43 -10.67
N ASP A 489 10.97 -11.29 -11.27
CA ASP A 489 12.00 -11.21 -12.34
C ASP A 489 11.75 -12.14 -13.54
N GLY A 490 10.48 -12.45 -13.81
CA GLY A 490 10.08 -13.35 -14.90
C GLY A 490 9.75 -14.77 -14.45
N THR A 491 10.00 -15.14 -13.19
CA THR A 491 9.67 -16.49 -12.66
C THR A 491 8.18 -16.66 -12.31
N GLY A 492 7.39 -15.60 -12.40
CA GLY A 492 5.96 -15.58 -12.09
C GLY A 492 5.61 -15.23 -10.64
N GLY A 493 6.59 -14.89 -9.80
CA GLY A 493 6.31 -14.25 -8.52
C GLY A 493 7.48 -14.23 -7.53
N ALA A 494 7.46 -13.26 -6.63
CA ALA A 494 8.35 -13.09 -5.49
C ALA A 494 7.76 -13.71 -4.22
N MET A 495 8.27 -14.87 -3.83
CA MET A 495 7.85 -15.56 -2.59
C MET A 495 8.76 -15.14 -1.44
N ILE A 496 8.17 -14.63 -0.35
CA ILE A 496 8.94 -14.20 0.83
C ILE A 496 9.77 -15.36 1.37
N GLY A 497 11.06 -15.14 1.54
CA GLY A 497 12.03 -16.12 1.99
C GLY A 497 13.38 -15.48 2.31
N PRO A 498 14.43 -16.26 2.65
CA PRO A 498 15.74 -15.70 2.97
C PRO A 498 16.36 -14.82 1.87
N ALA A 499 15.96 -15.03 0.62
CA ALA A 499 16.45 -14.29 -0.55
C ALA A 499 15.50 -13.17 -1.03
N THR A 500 14.29 -13.08 -0.47
CA THR A 500 13.25 -12.13 -0.88
C THR A 500 12.62 -11.54 0.36
N SER A 501 13.01 -10.30 0.65
CA SER A 501 12.62 -9.63 1.89
C SER A 501 12.29 -8.17 1.63
N CYS A 502 11.02 -7.83 1.87
CA CYS A 502 10.51 -6.47 1.73
C CYS A 502 11.34 -5.46 2.54
N VAL A 503 11.80 -5.86 3.74
CA VAL A 503 12.64 -5.05 4.62
C VAL A 503 14.00 -4.78 3.98
N GLN A 504 14.68 -5.83 3.52
CA GLN A 504 16.03 -5.71 2.96
C GLN A 504 15.99 -4.89 1.68
N ASP A 505 15.10 -5.22 0.75
CA ASP A 505 15.04 -4.59 -0.56
C ASP A 505 14.62 -3.13 -0.49
N SER A 506 13.68 -2.78 0.40
CA SER A 506 13.29 -1.39 0.63
C SER A 506 14.44 -0.57 1.21
N ASN A 507 15.11 -1.06 2.26
CA ASN A 507 16.24 -0.35 2.89
C ASN A 507 17.45 -0.26 1.97
N GLN A 508 17.71 -1.30 1.17
CA GLN A 508 18.74 -1.29 0.14
C GLN A 508 18.48 -0.20 -0.90
N ALA A 509 17.24 0.03 -1.31
CA ALA A 509 16.89 1.10 -2.24
C ALA A 509 17.25 2.49 -1.69
N LEU A 510 16.95 2.77 -0.41
CA LEU A 510 17.32 4.04 0.22
C LEU A 510 18.84 4.20 0.29
N TYR A 511 19.54 3.17 0.79
CA TYR A 511 20.99 3.22 0.93
C TYR A 511 21.71 3.42 -0.41
N THR A 512 21.34 2.64 -1.43
CA THR A 512 21.93 2.75 -2.77
C THR A 512 21.64 4.12 -3.39
N THR A 513 20.47 4.72 -3.13
CA THR A 513 20.18 6.08 -3.60
C THR A 513 21.17 7.08 -3.01
N ILE A 514 21.34 7.08 -1.69
CA ILE A 514 22.25 8.01 -1.02
C ILE A 514 23.67 7.84 -1.57
N LYS A 515 24.12 6.60 -1.75
CA LYS A 515 25.48 6.33 -2.27
C LYS A 515 25.67 6.77 -3.72
N GLN A 516 24.66 6.66 -4.56
CA GLN A 516 24.75 7.15 -5.94
C GLN A 516 24.77 8.67 -6.01
N ILE A 517 23.99 9.36 -5.18
CA ILE A 517 24.04 10.81 -5.07
C ILE A 517 25.43 11.25 -4.57
N GLU A 518 25.99 10.58 -3.55
CA GLU A 518 27.36 10.82 -3.08
C GLU A 518 28.38 10.67 -4.21
N GLN A 519 28.30 9.58 -4.97
CA GLN A 519 29.22 9.30 -6.08
C GLN A 519 29.09 10.35 -7.20
N HIS A 520 27.87 10.73 -7.57
CA HIS A 520 27.64 11.76 -8.58
C HIS A 520 28.27 13.10 -8.15
N VAL A 521 28.05 13.50 -6.91
CA VAL A 521 28.64 14.73 -6.35
C VAL A 521 30.17 14.66 -6.33
N GLN A 522 30.77 13.52 -5.99
CA GLN A 522 32.23 13.34 -5.99
C GLN A 522 32.85 13.39 -7.40
N GLN A 523 32.13 12.89 -8.41
CA GLN A 523 32.59 12.85 -9.79
C GLN A 523 32.42 14.19 -10.53
N HIS A 524 31.62 15.12 -9.98
CA HIS A 524 31.33 16.40 -10.61
C HIS A 524 32.13 17.55 -9.96
N SER A 525 33.23 17.97 -10.60
CA SER A 525 34.15 18.99 -10.07
C SER A 525 33.48 20.33 -9.74
N GLN A 526 32.53 20.78 -10.57
CA GLN A 526 31.75 22.00 -10.33
C GLN A 526 30.96 21.95 -9.01
N ILE A 527 30.31 20.83 -8.71
CA ILE A 527 29.58 20.66 -7.44
C ILE A 527 30.56 20.68 -6.26
N GLN A 528 31.72 20.04 -6.40
CA GLN A 528 32.77 20.06 -5.36
C GLN A 528 33.26 21.48 -5.08
N SER A 529 33.56 22.26 -6.13
CA SER A 529 33.97 23.66 -6.00
C SER A 529 32.86 24.50 -5.36
N TRP A 530 31.60 24.25 -5.71
CA TRP A 530 30.46 24.93 -5.10
C TRP A 530 30.37 24.66 -3.60
N LEU A 531 30.43 23.39 -3.19
CA LEU A 531 30.38 23.00 -1.77
C LEU A 531 31.52 23.61 -0.96
N GLN A 532 32.72 23.70 -1.55
CA GLN A 532 33.90 24.27 -0.89
C GLN A 532 33.81 25.79 -0.71
N THR A 533 33.17 26.50 -1.65
CA THR A 533 32.98 27.95 -1.61
C THR A 533 31.74 28.36 -0.82
N HIS A 534 30.76 27.46 -0.67
CA HIS A 534 29.48 27.70 0.02
C HIS A 534 29.33 26.85 1.29
N ARG A 535 30.39 26.75 2.12
CA ARG A 535 30.41 25.84 3.30
C ARG A 535 29.28 26.06 4.30
N ASN A 536 28.84 27.30 4.48
CA ASN A 536 27.79 27.65 5.44
C ASN A 536 26.38 27.67 4.83
N HIS A 537 26.25 27.40 3.53
CA HIS A 537 24.95 27.43 2.86
C HIS A 537 24.03 26.30 3.38
N PRO A 538 22.72 26.54 3.59
CA PRO A 538 21.80 25.52 4.09
C PRO A 538 21.81 24.21 3.27
N GLN A 539 21.95 24.31 1.95
CA GLN A 539 22.08 23.14 1.07
C GLN A 539 23.32 22.29 1.35
N THR A 540 24.46 22.92 1.66
CA THR A 540 25.69 22.20 2.04
C THR A 540 25.45 21.38 3.30
N ARG A 541 24.82 21.98 4.32
CA ARG A 541 24.47 21.28 5.56
C ARG A 541 23.47 20.14 5.35
N ARG A 542 22.44 20.34 4.51
CA ARG A 542 21.49 19.27 4.12
C ARG A 542 22.21 18.11 3.42
N PHE A 543 23.14 18.42 2.52
CA PHE A 543 23.92 17.39 1.82
C PHE A 543 24.80 16.61 2.80
N GLU A 544 25.47 17.28 3.74
CA GLU A 544 26.23 16.64 4.81
C GLU A 544 25.35 15.71 5.67
N GLN A 545 24.12 16.12 5.98
CA GLN A 545 23.14 15.29 6.68
C GLN A 545 22.76 14.04 5.87
N LEU A 546 22.55 14.18 4.55
CA LEU A 546 22.26 13.04 3.66
C LEU A 546 23.40 12.02 3.67
N VAL A 547 24.65 12.50 3.58
CA VAL A 547 25.86 11.67 3.64
C VAL A 547 25.98 10.98 5.00
N ALA A 548 25.74 11.70 6.10
CA ALA A 548 25.77 11.15 7.46
C ALA A 548 24.70 10.07 7.67
N LEU A 549 23.51 10.25 7.10
CA LEU A 549 22.47 9.22 7.07
C LEU A 549 22.94 7.97 6.33
N GLY A 550 23.54 8.12 5.15
CA GLY A 550 24.10 7.01 4.38
C GLY A 550 25.12 6.19 5.16
N ARG A 551 26.03 6.86 5.89
CA ARG A 551 27.00 6.18 6.78
C ARG A 551 26.30 5.45 7.94
N SER A 552 25.32 6.10 8.56
CA SER A 552 24.57 5.54 9.69
C SER A 552 23.77 4.30 9.29
N LEU A 553 23.15 4.31 8.11
CA LEU A 553 22.46 3.14 7.55
C LEU A 553 23.42 1.98 7.32
N CYS A 554 24.59 2.24 6.71
CA CYS A 554 25.62 1.22 6.51
C CYS A 554 26.02 0.58 7.84
N GLN A 555 26.42 1.40 8.82
CA GLN A 555 26.91 0.92 10.12
C GLN A 555 25.89 0.09 10.90
N ARG A 556 24.59 0.42 10.77
CA ARG A 556 23.52 -0.25 11.52
C ARG A 556 22.92 -1.45 10.79
N LEU A 557 22.82 -1.40 9.47
CA LEU A 557 22.05 -2.38 8.68
C LEU A 557 22.94 -3.41 7.97
N GLU A 558 24.20 -3.08 7.67
CA GLU A 558 25.15 -4.02 7.04
C GLU A 558 25.49 -5.21 7.95
N PRO A 559 25.77 -5.04 9.27
CA PRO A 559 26.03 -6.18 10.16
C PRO A 559 24.84 -7.14 10.30
N LEU A 560 23.64 -6.64 10.03
CA LEU A 560 22.39 -7.41 10.04
C LEU A 560 22.10 -8.08 8.69
N GLY A 561 22.95 -7.88 7.68
CA GLY A 561 22.73 -8.33 6.30
C GLY A 561 21.50 -7.69 5.64
N ILE A 562 21.01 -6.57 6.17
CA ILE A 562 19.85 -5.86 5.62
C ILE A 562 20.25 -5.01 4.41
N VAL A 563 21.43 -4.41 4.49
CA VAL A 563 22.05 -3.63 3.40
C VAL A 563 23.38 -4.28 3.03
N ARG A 564 23.75 -4.23 1.75
CA ARG A 564 25.02 -4.72 1.22
C ARG A 564 25.88 -3.56 0.74
N SER A 565 27.20 -3.75 0.82
CA SER A 565 28.20 -2.76 0.36
C SER A 565 28.05 -2.44 -1.14
N ALA A 566 28.38 -1.19 -1.49
CA ALA A 566 28.25 -0.67 -2.84
C ALA A 566 29.16 -1.45 -3.81
N GLY A 567 28.56 -2.19 -4.74
CA GLY A 567 29.25 -3.09 -5.68
C GLY A 567 28.58 -4.47 -5.81
N SER A 568 27.74 -4.84 -4.85
CA SER A 568 26.88 -6.02 -4.96
C SER A 568 25.65 -5.72 -5.83
N THR A 569 25.38 -6.56 -6.82
CA THR A 569 24.16 -6.48 -7.63
C THR A 569 22.94 -6.72 -6.74
N MET A 570 21.84 -6.01 -7.03
CA MET A 570 20.54 -6.32 -6.41
C MET A 570 20.24 -7.82 -6.63
N PRO A 571 19.74 -8.53 -5.62
CA PRO A 571 19.44 -9.96 -5.75
C PRO A 571 18.48 -10.19 -6.92
N THR A 572 18.75 -11.23 -7.71
CA THR A 572 17.82 -11.81 -8.69
C THR A 572 16.97 -12.85 -7.97
N PHE A 573 15.65 -12.87 -8.22
CA PHE A 573 14.71 -13.79 -7.59
C PHE A 573 14.90 -15.25 -7.99
#